data_AF-A0A8J7F6M9-F1
#
_entry.id   AF-A0A8J7F6M9-F1
#
_cell.length_a   1.000
_cell.length_b   1.000
_cell.length_c   1.000
_cell.angle_alpha   90.00
_cell.angle_beta   90.00
_cell.angle_gamma   90.00
#
_symmetry.space_group_name_H-M   'P 1'
#
loop_
_entity.id
_entity.type
_entity.pdbx_description
1 polymer ?
#
loop_
_entity_poly.entity_id
_entity_poly.type
_entity_poly.pdbx_seq_one_letter_code
_entity_poly.pdbx_strand_id
1 'polypeptide(L)'
;MDERLEKLIQEVCCYEEGTPQRQKALNNLLIIVQQLPGIYKSYHPDYLEALNQTWEWFCRNIDKFQLNPDQPLQNSLVKWINGYLKWRVKDLFIADGNYTISLDKPIGKDEGKEVTGLDMLPDPQFSSITLDLLDIKIAEIQQRDRETWGKRIIQFIEKDENQQLRRCFTRVNTDCHCQLLAKRLLLANPSHKIADIAREFNVSNQTLYSHWKKKCLPLLKEIGVNLRID
;
A
#
# COMPACT_ATOMS: atom_id res chain seq x y z
N MET A 1 16.86 -3.79 15.86
CA MET A 1 15.45 -4.09 15.53
C MET A 1 14.78 -4.85 16.67
N ASP A 2 15.46 -5.82 17.28
CA ASP A 2 14.94 -6.59 18.41
C ASP A 2 14.52 -5.72 19.61
N GLU A 3 15.32 -4.73 20.04
CA GLU A 3 14.94 -3.84 21.16
C GLU A 3 13.65 -3.04 20.91
N ARG A 4 13.37 -2.67 19.65
CA ARG A 4 12.14 -1.96 19.28
C ARG A 4 10.95 -2.91 19.27
N LEU A 5 11.16 -4.15 18.88
CA LEU A 5 10.15 -5.20 18.87
C LEU A 5 9.80 -5.62 20.31
N GLU A 6 10.80 -5.72 21.19
CA GLU A 6 10.60 -6.03 22.61
C GLU A 6 9.79 -4.95 23.33
N LYS A 7 10.14 -3.68 23.13
CA LYS A 7 9.37 -2.55 23.68
C LYS A 7 7.92 -2.55 23.21
N LEU A 8 7.69 -2.84 21.93
CA LEU A 8 6.33 -2.88 21.38
C LEU A 8 5.52 -4.06 21.90
N ILE A 9 6.15 -5.22 22.10
CA ILE A 9 5.48 -6.38 22.72
C ILE A 9 5.14 -6.06 24.18
N GLN A 10 6.07 -5.47 24.93
CA GLN A 10 5.82 -5.04 26.31
C GLN A 10 4.69 -4.00 26.40
N GLU A 11 4.70 -3.00 25.51
CA GLU A 11 3.63 -2.00 25.42
C GLU A 11 2.28 -2.65 25.16
N VAL A 12 2.20 -3.62 24.26
CA VAL A 12 0.95 -4.35 23.96
C VAL A 12 0.47 -5.15 25.16
N CYS A 13 1.36 -5.83 25.87
CA CYS A 13 1.02 -6.62 27.07
C CYS A 13 0.65 -5.75 28.28
N CYS A 14 1.06 -4.47 28.32
CA CYS A 14 0.72 -3.54 29.40
C CYS A 14 -0.70 -2.97 29.31
N TYR A 15 -1.35 -3.02 28.14
CA TYR A 15 -2.70 -2.46 27.95
C TYR A 15 -3.77 -3.55 27.97
N GLU A 16 -4.90 -3.30 28.65
CA GLU A 16 -6.03 -4.23 28.73
C GLU A 16 -6.73 -4.42 27.36
N GLU A 17 -7.30 -5.61 27.18
CA GLU A 17 -8.05 -5.99 25.97
C GLU A 17 -9.23 -5.02 25.73
N GLY A 18 -9.31 -4.48 24.52
CA GLY A 18 -10.37 -3.55 24.12
C GLY A 18 -10.05 -2.05 24.28
N THR A 19 -8.88 -1.71 24.84
CA THR A 19 -8.45 -0.30 24.89
C THR A 19 -7.96 0.18 23.51
N PRO A 20 -8.28 1.42 23.09
CA PRO A 20 -7.80 1.98 21.82
C PRO A 20 -6.27 2.11 21.77
N GLN A 21 -5.62 2.23 22.93
CA GLN A 21 -4.17 2.23 23.09
C GLN A 21 -3.57 0.88 22.70
N ARG A 22 -4.17 -0.24 23.16
CA ARG A 22 -3.76 -1.60 22.76
C ARG A 22 -3.89 -1.80 21.26
N GLN A 23 -5.00 -1.37 20.66
CA GLN A 23 -5.22 -1.50 19.21
C GLN A 23 -4.17 -0.74 18.40
N LYS A 24 -3.79 0.46 18.84
CA LYS A 24 -2.74 1.26 18.20
C LYS A 24 -1.37 0.60 18.32
N ALA A 25 -1.05 0.06 19.49
CA ALA A 25 0.19 -0.67 19.73
C ALA A 25 0.27 -1.96 18.88
N LEU A 26 -0.84 -2.71 18.81
CA LEU A 26 -0.98 -3.90 17.96
C LEU A 26 -0.81 -3.59 16.48
N ASN A 27 -1.44 -2.54 15.97
CA ASN A 27 -1.29 -2.14 14.56
C ASN A 27 0.16 -1.79 14.22
N ASN A 28 0.85 -1.07 15.12
CA ASN A 28 2.27 -0.75 14.94
C ASN A 28 3.15 -2.00 14.96
N LEU A 29 2.88 -2.95 15.87
CA LEU A 29 3.57 -4.22 15.95
C LEU A 29 3.36 -5.04 14.67
N LEU A 30 2.12 -5.14 14.20
CA LEU A 30 1.74 -5.89 13.01
C LEU A 30 2.42 -5.38 11.74
N ILE A 31 2.53 -4.07 11.57
CA ILE A 31 3.28 -3.45 10.45
C ILE A 31 4.74 -3.91 10.45
N ILE A 32 5.39 -3.93 11.62
CA ILE A 32 6.80 -4.33 11.72
C ILE A 32 6.94 -5.84 11.50
N VAL A 33 6.05 -6.63 12.08
CA VAL A 33 6.08 -8.10 12.00
C VAL A 33 5.87 -8.59 10.55
N GLN A 34 4.95 -7.97 9.81
CA GLN A 34 4.72 -8.31 8.40
C GLN A 34 5.91 -8.00 7.49
N GLN A 35 6.79 -7.08 7.90
CA GLN A 35 8.01 -6.73 7.17
C GLN A 35 9.20 -7.63 7.53
N LEU A 36 9.04 -8.57 8.48
CA LEU A 36 10.14 -9.44 8.89
C LEU A 36 10.47 -10.46 7.77
N PRO A 37 11.76 -10.61 7.41
CA PRO A 37 12.18 -11.64 6.48
C PRO A 37 11.97 -13.03 7.09
N GLY A 38 11.49 -13.97 6.27
CA GLY A 38 11.36 -15.38 6.66
C GLY A 38 9.96 -15.84 7.07
N ILE A 39 8.92 -15.01 6.90
CA ILE A 39 7.53 -15.49 6.97
C ILE A 39 7.33 -16.55 5.87
N TYR A 40 6.76 -17.70 6.27
CA TYR A 40 6.53 -18.84 5.39
C TYR A 40 5.57 -18.46 4.27
N LYS A 41 5.99 -18.64 3.02
CA LYS A 41 5.15 -18.47 1.82
C LYS A 41 4.76 -19.83 1.26
N SER A 42 3.50 -19.99 0.87
CA SER A 42 2.98 -21.18 0.19
C SER A 42 2.28 -20.78 -1.10
N TYR A 43 2.28 -21.67 -2.09
CA TYR A 43 1.54 -21.52 -3.36
C TYR A 43 0.07 -21.97 -3.24
N HIS A 44 -0.39 -22.29 -2.03
CA HIS A 44 -1.74 -22.79 -1.80
C HIS A 44 -2.80 -21.71 -2.12
N PRO A 45 -3.93 -22.06 -2.75
CA PRO A 45 -5.03 -21.11 -3.02
C PRO A 45 -5.49 -20.35 -1.77
N ASP A 46 -5.72 -21.08 -0.66
CA ASP A 46 -6.15 -20.50 0.62
C ASP A 46 -5.01 -20.00 1.51
N TYR A 47 -3.79 -19.83 0.97
CA TYR A 47 -2.67 -19.31 1.74
C TYR A 47 -2.96 -17.91 2.31
N LEU A 48 -3.64 -17.05 1.54
CA LEU A 48 -3.99 -15.70 1.99
C LEU A 48 -5.00 -15.72 3.13
N GLU A 49 -5.95 -16.66 3.09
CA GLU A 49 -6.91 -16.88 4.17
C GLU A 49 -6.21 -17.39 5.43
N ALA A 50 -5.32 -18.39 5.27
CA ALA A 50 -4.49 -18.90 6.36
C ALA A 50 -3.63 -17.78 6.99
N LEU A 51 -3.10 -16.89 6.16
CA LEU A 51 -2.27 -15.76 6.58
C LEU A 51 -3.08 -14.73 7.36
N ASN A 52 -4.28 -14.38 6.89
CA ASN A 52 -5.19 -13.47 7.61
C ASN A 52 -5.58 -14.03 8.98
N GLN A 53 -5.99 -15.30 9.03
CA GLN A 53 -6.31 -15.97 10.30
C GLN A 53 -5.11 -16.06 11.23
N THR A 54 -3.90 -16.18 10.68
CA THR A 54 -2.66 -16.12 11.46
C THR A 54 -2.45 -14.75 12.08
N TRP A 55 -2.74 -13.67 11.38
CA TRP A 55 -2.65 -12.32 11.94
C TRP A 55 -3.70 -12.06 13.01
N GLU A 56 -4.94 -12.51 12.81
CA GLU A 56 -5.97 -12.42 13.84
C GLU A 56 -5.58 -13.19 15.11
N TRP A 57 -5.07 -14.41 14.92
CA TRP A 57 -4.58 -15.23 16.02
C TRP A 57 -3.40 -14.56 16.73
N PHE A 58 -2.45 -13.99 15.98
CA PHE A 58 -1.30 -13.29 16.51
C PHE A 58 -1.73 -12.11 17.40
N CYS A 59 -2.65 -11.26 16.93
CA CYS A 59 -3.17 -10.13 17.71
C CYS A 59 -3.90 -10.57 19.00
N ARG A 60 -4.47 -11.78 19.04
CA ARG A 60 -5.16 -12.34 20.21
C ARG A 60 -4.23 -13.09 21.17
N ASN A 61 -3.08 -13.58 20.72
CA ASN A 61 -2.23 -14.49 21.49
C ASN A 61 -0.83 -13.95 21.73
N ILE A 62 -0.53 -12.72 21.34
CA ILE A 62 0.77 -12.08 21.59
C ILE A 62 1.17 -12.11 23.06
N ASP A 63 0.19 -12.03 23.97
CA ASP A 63 0.39 -12.11 25.43
C ASP A 63 0.92 -13.48 25.90
N LYS A 64 0.76 -14.53 25.08
CA LYS A 64 1.25 -15.90 25.33
C LYS A 64 2.60 -16.17 24.68
N PHE A 65 3.18 -15.21 23.97
CA PHE A 65 4.46 -15.39 23.31
C PHE A 65 5.58 -15.51 24.36
N GLN A 66 6.38 -16.57 24.24
CA GLN A 66 7.54 -16.80 25.09
C GLN A 66 8.81 -16.70 24.24
N LEU A 67 9.75 -15.87 24.71
CA LEU A 67 11.05 -15.75 24.08
C LEU A 67 11.86 -17.02 24.33
N ASN A 68 12.38 -17.63 23.26
CA ASN A 68 13.36 -18.69 23.40
C ASN A 68 14.71 -18.07 23.79
N PRO A 69 15.34 -18.50 24.90
CA PRO A 69 16.57 -17.88 25.41
C PRO A 69 17.75 -18.00 24.44
N ASP A 70 17.72 -18.97 23.53
CA ASP A 70 18.83 -19.29 22.61
C ASP A 70 18.74 -18.59 21.24
N GLN A 71 17.72 -17.75 21.00
CA GLN A 71 17.51 -17.13 19.69
C GLN A 71 17.17 -15.64 19.77
N PRO A 72 17.57 -14.83 18.77
CA PRO A 72 17.15 -13.44 18.70
C PRO A 72 15.63 -13.35 18.59
N LEU A 73 15.04 -12.36 19.26
CA LEU A 73 13.60 -12.15 19.39
C LEU A 73 12.88 -12.25 18.05
N GLN A 74 13.41 -11.59 17.01
CA GLN A 74 12.89 -11.67 15.65
C GLN A 74 12.75 -13.11 15.14
N ASN A 75 13.78 -13.93 15.29
CA ASN A 75 13.76 -15.31 14.78
C ASN A 75 12.81 -16.20 15.59
N SER A 76 12.76 -15.99 16.91
CA SER A 76 11.81 -16.69 17.78
C SER A 76 10.36 -16.35 17.41
N LEU A 77 10.09 -15.06 17.13
CA LEU A 77 8.77 -14.58 16.73
C LEU A 77 8.37 -15.13 15.35
N VAL A 78 9.26 -15.06 14.36
CA VAL A 78 9.02 -15.60 13.01
C VAL A 78 8.77 -17.10 13.07
N LYS A 79 9.53 -17.86 13.87
CA LYS A 79 9.29 -19.29 14.06
C LYS A 79 7.93 -19.59 14.66
N TRP A 80 7.51 -18.81 15.66
CA TRP A 80 6.22 -18.98 16.32
C TRP A 80 5.06 -18.71 15.35
N ILE A 81 5.12 -17.61 14.60
CA ILE A 81 4.16 -17.27 13.55
C ILE A 81 4.13 -18.35 12.46
N ASN A 82 5.30 -18.76 11.96
CA ASN A 82 5.40 -19.79 10.92
C ASN A 82 4.89 -21.15 11.39
N GLY A 83 5.05 -21.48 12.68
CA GLY A 83 4.51 -22.68 13.27
C GLY A 83 2.98 -22.71 13.13
N TYR A 84 2.32 -21.63 13.57
CA TYR A 84 0.87 -21.52 13.45
C TYR A 84 0.41 -21.47 11.99
N LEU A 85 1.06 -20.67 11.14
CA LEU A 85 0.72 -20.53 9.73
C LEU A 85 0.77 -21.86 8.97
N LYS A 86 1.80 -22.67 9.19
CA LYS A 86 1.92 -24.00 8.56
C LYS A 86 0.78 -24.93 8.96
N TRP A 87 0.41 -24.92 10.23
CA TRP A 87 -0.73 -25.71 10.71
C TRP A 87 -2.04 -25.19 10.12
N ARG A 88 -2.23 -23.88 10.00
CA ARG A 88 -3.45 -23.32 9.38
C ARG A 88 -3.59 -23.63 7.91
N VAL A 89 -2.51 -23.55 7.14
CA VAL A 89 -2.52 -24.00 5.74
C VAL A 89 -2.89 -25.48 5.66
N LYS A 90 -2.37 -26.31 6.58
CA LYS A 90 -2.70 -27.75 6.62
C LYS A 90 -4.13 -28.03 7.08
N ASP A 91 -4.65 -27.27 8.05
CA ASP A 91 -6.03 -27.42 8.54
C ASP A 91 -7.03 -27.06 7.46
N LEU A 92 -6.82 -25.94 6.76
CA LEU A 92 -7.64 -25.55 5.61
C LEU A 92 -7.59 -26.65 4.54
N PHE A 93 -6.40 -27.20 4.24
CA PHE A 93 -6.24 -28.30 3.31
C PHE A 93 -6.99 -29.59 3.71
N ILE A 94 -7.06 -29.93 5.01
CA ILE A 94 -7.77 -31.12 5.50
C ILE A 94 -9.29 -30.89 5.54
N ALA A 95 -9.73 -29.69 5.94
CA ALA A 95 -11.13 -29.28 5.88
C ALA A 95 -11.65 -29.34 4.43
N ASP A 96 -10.77 -29.01 3.50
CA ASP A 96 -10.94 -29.13 2.05
C ASP A 96 -10.64 -30.52 1.50
N GLY A 97 -10.86 -31.62 2.25
CA GLY A 97 -10.71 -33.01 1.78
C GLY A 97 -11.50 -33.40 0.49
N ASN A 98 -12.19 -32.44 -0.13
CA ASN A 98 -12.77 -32.48 -1.47
C ASN A 98 -11.91 -31.81 -2.58
N TYR A 99 -10.71 -31.30 -2.31
CA TYR A 99 -9.81 -30.71 -3.30
C TYR A 99 -8.99 -31.76 -4.08
N THR A 100 -9.62 -32.87 -4.44
CA THR A 100 -9.26 -33.53 -5.69
C THR A 100 -10.14 -32.90 -6.77
N ILE A 101 -9.75 -31.70 -7.23
CA ILE A 101 -10.15 -31.26 -8.57
C ILE A 101 -9.43 -32.21 -9.52
N SER A 102 -10.00 -33.40 -9.72
CA SER A 102 -9.66 -34.22 -10.87
C SER A 102 -10.19 -33.44 -12.07
N LEU A 103 -9.28 -32.87 -12.84
CA LEU A 103 -9.60 -32.14 -14.07
C LEU A 103 -10.27 -33.07 -15.10
N ASP A 104 -10.13 -34.38 -14.91
CA ASP A 104 -10.77 -35.45 -15.68
C ASP A 104 -12.23 -35.72 -15.27
N LYS A 105 -12.74 -35.07 -14.21
CA LYS A 105 -14.16 -35.23 -13.85
C LYS A 105 -15.05 -34.51 -14.87
N PRO A 106 -16.07 -35.19 -15.43
CA PRO A 106 -17.00 -34.57 -16.37
C PRO A 106 -17.85 -33.51 -15.66
N ILE A 107 -17.92 -32.31 -16.24
CA ILE A 107 -18.62 -31.14 -15.65
C ILE A 107 -20.12 -31.12 -15.99
N GLY A 108 -20.61 -32.06 -16.81
CA GLY A 108 -22.04 -32.22 -17.09
C GLY A 108 -22.35 -33.56 -17.75
N LYS A 109 -23.59 -34.05 -17.55
CA LYS A 109 -24.17 -35.15 -18.32
C LYS A 109 -25.06 -34.54 -19.39
N ASP A 110 -24.48 -34.17 -20.53
CA ASP A 110 -25.27 -33.88 -21.72
C ASP A 110 -24.89 -34.90 -22.80
N GLU A 111 -25.89 -35.45 -23.47
CA GLU A 111 -25.75 -36.60 -24.37
C GLU A 111 -24.86 -36.26 -25.56
N GLY A 112 -23.56 -36.63 -25.48
CA GLY A 112 -22.70 -36.80 -26.64
C GLY A 112 -21.31 -36.16 -26.58
N LYS A 113 -21.00 -35.31 -25.60
CA LYS A 113 -19.61 -34.82 -25.37
C LYS A 113 -19.33 -34.63 -23.88
N GLU A 114 -18.52 -35.53 -23.31
CA GLU A 114 -17.91 -35.32 -22.00
C GLU A 114 -16.86 -34.21 -22.13
N VAL A 115 -17.24 -32.99 -21.77
CA VAL A 115 -16.28 -31.87 -21.64
C VAL A 115 -15.68 -31.95 -20.24
N THR A 116 -14.37 -32.14 -20.17
CA THR A 116 -13.62 -32.17 -18.92
C THR A 116 -13.24 -30.75 -18.50
N GLY A 117 -12.89 -30.53 -17.23
CA GLY A 117 -12.41 -29.23 -16.78
C GLY A 117 -11.13 -28.79 -17.48
N LEU A 118 -10.35 -29.75 -17.98
CA LEU A 118 -9.15 -29.52 -18.77
C LEU A 118 -9.44 -28.85 -20.12
N ASP A 119 -10.56 -29.21 -20.76
CA ASP A 119 -10.95 -28.70 -22.08
C ASP A 119 -11.41 -27.23 -22.05
N MET A 120 -11.71 -26.69 -20.86
CA MET A 120 -12.13 -25.30 -20.65
C MET A 120 -11.00 -24.37 -20.22
N LEU A 121 -9.81 -24.89 -19.92
CA LEU A 121 -8.69 -24.05 -19.51
C LEU A 121 -8.03 -23.41 -20.73
N PRO A 122 -7.89 -22.07 -20.78
CA PRO A 122 -7.02 -21.44 -21.76
C PRO A 122 -5.56 -21.85 -21.47
N ASP A 123 -4.78 -21.98 -22.55
CA ASP A 123 -3.38 -22.43 -22.61
C ASP A 123 -2.54 -22.17 -21.32
N PRO A 124 -1.64 -23.12 -20.92
CA PRO A 124 -0.95 -23.16 -19.62
C PRO A 124 0.08 -22.03 -19.39
N GLN A 125 0.08 -20.98 -20.21
CA GLN A 125 0.87 -19.76 -19.95
C GLN A 125 0.34 -18.97 -18.74
N PHE A 126 -0.91 -19.18 -18.31
CA PHE A 126 -1.52 -18.42 -17.22
C PHE A 126 -1.45 -19.07 -15.82
N SER A 127 -0.97 -20.32 -15.71
CA SER A 127 -0.88 -21.05 -14.43
C SER A 127 0.27 -20.62 -13.50
N SER A 128 0.98 -19.53 -13.80
CA SER A 128 2.11 -19.05 -12.98
C SER A 128 2.13 -17.54 -12.80
N ILE A 129 0.98 -16.93 -12.50
CA ILE A 129 1.01 -15.59 -11.89
C ILE A 129 1.28 -15.78 -10.40
N THR A 130 2.56 -15.92 -10.04
CA THR A 130 3.00 -15.93 -8.64
C THR A 130 2.68 -14.59 -7.98
N LEU A 131 2.51 -14.58 -6.64
CA LEU A 131 2.20 -13.35 -5.87
C LEU A 131 3.19 -12.21 -6.15
N ASP A 132 4.47 -12.56 -6.33
CA ASP A 132 5.51 -11.60 -6.70
C ASP A 132 5.24 -10.93 -8.08
N LEU A 133 4.60 -11.64 -9.02
CA LEU A 133 4.22 -11.08 -10.33
C LEU A 133 3.01 -10.13 -10.23
N LEU A 134 2.07 -10.38 -9.31
CA LEU A 134 0.97 -9.45 -9.04
C LEU A 134 1.49 -8.14 -8.45
N ASP A 135 2.42 -8.21 -7.49
CA ASP A 135 3.05 -7.03 -6.90
C ASP A 135 3.82 -6.23 -7.96
N ILE A 136 4.57 -6.90 -8.83
CA ILE A 136 5.22 -6.27 -10.00
C ILE A 136 4.15 -5.60 -10.89
N LYS A 137 3.04 -6.29 -11.16
CA LYS A 137 2.00 -5.74 -12.04
C LYS A 137 1.28 -4.54 -11.44
N ILE A 138 1.00 -4.56 -10.14
CA ILE A 138 0.44 -3.44 -9.39
C ILE A 138 1.43 -2.26 -9.44
N ALA A 139 2.72 -2.51 -9.22
CA ALA A 139 3.74 -1.46 -9.31
C ALA A 139 3.82 -0.85 -10.72
N GLU A 140 3.77 -1.66 -11.77
CA GLU A 140 3.72 -1.21 -13.17
C GLU A 140 2.49 -0.35 -13.46
N ILE A 141 1.31 -0.79 -13.02
CA ILE A 141 0.05 -0.04 -13.21
C ILE A 141 0.15 1.30 -12.48
N GLN A 142 0.58 1.29 -11.22
CA GLN A 142 0.74 2.52 -10.44
C GLN A 142 1.77 3.47 -11.06
N GLN A 143 2.87 2.95 -11.63
CA GLN A 143 3.86 3.78 -12.29
C GLN A 143 3.29 4.41 -13.57
N ARG A 144 2.63 3.61 -14.42
CA ARG A 144 1.98 4.08 -15.65
C ARG A 144 0.92 5.14 -15.35
N ASP A 145 0.15 4.93 -14.30
CA ASP A 145 -0.82 5.91 -13.81
C ASP A 145 -0.11 7.19 -13.38
N ARG A 146 0.90 7.10 -12.51
CA ARG A 146 1.67 8.29 -12.06
C ARG A 146 2.27 9.08 -13.23
N GLU A 147 2.80 8.41 -14.24
CA GLU A 147 3.39 9.05 -15.43
C GLU A 147 2.32 9.73 -16.30
N THR A 148 1.22 9.03 -16.57
CA THR A 148 0.10 9.56 -17.37
C THR A 148 -0.53 10.77 -16.68
N TRP A 149 -0.84 10.63 -15.40
CA TRP A 149 -1.44 11.68 -14.59
C TRP A 149 -0.49 12.85 -14.37
N GLY A 150 0.78 12.57 -14.11
CA GLY A 150 1.82 13.59 -14.01
C GLY A 150 1.89 14.44 -15.28
N LYS A 151 1.94 13.81 -16.46
CA LYS A 151 1.94 14.53 -17.75
C LYS A 151 0.70 15.41 -17.94
N ARG A 152 -0.50 14.90 -17.62
CA ARG A 152 -1.75 15.68 -17.71
C ARG A 152 -1.73 16.91 -16.80
N ILE A 153 -1.29 16.74 -15.54
CA ILE A 153 -1.20 17.85 -14.58
C ILE A 153 -0.14 18.87 -15.01
N ILE A 154 1.01 18.42 -15.53
CA ILE A 154 2.05 19.32 -16.05
C ILE A 154 1.49 20.15 -17.21
N GLN A 155 0.83 19.52 -18.17
CA GLN A 155 0.19 20.21 -19.30
C GLN A 155 -0.87 21.21 -18.83
N PHE A 156 -1.66 20.86 -17.81
CA PHE A 156 -2.63 21.78 -17.22
C PHE A 156 -1.94 22.99 -16.57
N ILE A 157 -0.88 22.77 -15.78
CA ILE A 157 -0.09 23.85 -15.17
C ILE A 157 0.54 24.74 -16.25
N GLU A 158 0.96 24.17 -17.38
CA GLU A 158 1.58 24.94 -18.46
C GLU A 158 0.59 25.82 -19.22
N LYS A 159 -0.54 25.24 -19.62
CA LYS A 159 -1.56 25.90 -20.44
C LYS A 159 -2.49 26.82 -19.65
N ASP A 160 -2.91 26.41 -18.45
CA ASP A 160 -3.87 27.11 -17.58
C ASP A 160 -5.07 27.68 -18.38
N GLU A 161 -5.70 26.85 -19.22
CA GLU A 161 -6.74 27.27 -20.19
C GLU A 161 -7.93 28.00 -19.50
N ASN A 162 -8.26 27.59 -18.27
CA ASN A 162 -9.33 28.19 -17.47
C ASN A 162 -8.88 29.38 -16.60
N GLN A 163 -7.59 29.75 -16.67
CA GLN A 163 -6.95 30.78 -15.83
C GLN A 163 -7.16 30.58 -14.32
N GLN A 164 -7.48 29.36 -13.88
CA GLN A 164 -7.77 29.07 -12.48
C GLN A 164 -6.53 29.27 -11.61
N LEU A 165 -5.34 28.94 -12.14
CA LEU A 165 -4.07 29.11 -11.42
C LEU A 165 -3.55 30.55 -11.49
N ARG A 166 -3.78 31.26 -12.60
CA ARG A 166 -3.46 32.70 -12.74
C ARG A 166 -4.33 33.62 -11.90
N ARG A 167 -5.61 33.26 -11.70
CA ARG A 167 -6.55 34.06 -10.87
C ARG A 167 -6.24 33.95 -9.37
N CYS A 168 -5.47 32.95 -8.95
CA CYS A 168 -5.03 32.82 -7.57
C CYS A 168 -3.65 33.48 -7.40
N PHE A 169 -3.66 34.77 -7.04
CA PHE A 169 -2.45 35.58 -6.79
C PHE A 169 -2.39 36.09 -5.35
N THR A 170 -1.19 36.50 -4.92
CA THR A 170 -1.01 37.13 -3.61
C THR A 170 -1.59 38.55 -3.61
N ARG A 171 -2.25 38.98 -2.52
CA ARG A 171 -2.80 40.35 -2.41
C ARG A 171 -1.76 41.46 -2.54
N VAL A 172 -0.48 41.12 -2.30
CA VAL A 172 0.65 42.07 -2.29
C VAL A 172 1.26 42.22 -3.70
N ASN A 173 1.22 41.16 -4.52
CA ASN A 173 1.78 41.18 -5.86
C ASN A 173 0.94 40.28 -6.79
N THR A 174 0.32 40.90 -7.81
CA THR A 174 -0.49 40.24 -8.84
C THR A 174 0.32 39.36 -9.77
N ASP A 175 1.63 39.61 -9.88
CA ASP A 175 2.52 38.82 -10.73
C ASP A 175 2.92 37.50 -10.05
N CYS A 176 2.78 37.42 -8.72
CA CYS A 176 3.01 36.19 -7.95
C CYS A 176 1.71 35.35 -7.85
N HIS A 177 1.44 34.59 -8.91
CA HIS A 177 0.27 33.72 -9.03
C HIS A 177 0.63 32.22 -8.92
N CYS A 178 -0.35 31.39 -8.58
CA CYS A 178 -0.13 29.96 -8.29
C CYS A 178 0.46 29.17 -9.48
N GLN A 179 0.19 29.57 -10.73
CA GLN A 179 0.80 28.92 -11.91
C GLN A 179 2.33 29.07 -11.91
N LEU A 180 2.82 30.28 -11.65
CA LEU A 180 4.26 30.56 -11.59
C LEU A 180 4.93 29.80 -10.45
N LEU A 181 4.27 29.77 -9.28
CA LEU A 181 4.76 29.00 -8.13
C LEU A 181 4.81 27.51 -8.44
N ALA A 182 3.78 26.96 -9.08
CA ALA A 182 3.76 25.56 -9.50
C ALA A 182 4.89 25.24 -10.49
N LYS A 183 5.10 26.09 -11.50
CA LYS A 183 6.22 25.92 -12.46
C LYS A 183 7.58 25.93 -11.78
N ARG A 184 7.82 26.88 -10.86
CA ARG A 184 9.14 27.05 -10.22
C ARG A 184 9.42 26.09 -9.07
N LEU A 185 8.38 25.64 -8.36
CA LEU A 185 8.52 24.73 -7.22
C LEU A 185 8.42 23.26 -7.62
N LEU A 186 7.60 22.93 -8.63
CA LEU A 186 7.30 21.54 -9.00
C LEU A 186 7.92 21.10 -10.33
N LEU A 187 8.11 22.01 -11.30
CA LEU A 187 8.60 21.67 -12.65
C LEU A 187 10.07 22.03 -12.89
N ALA A 188 10.61 23.01 -12.17
CA ALA A 188 12.01 23.42 -12.33
C ALA A 188 12.98 22.38 -11.74
N ASN A 189 14.07 22.12 -12.45
CA ASN A 189 15.19 21.30 -12.00
C ASN A 189 16.50 22.13 -12.01
N PRO A 190 17.09 22.46 -10.84
CA PRO A 190 16.62 22.16 -9.48
C PRO A 190 15.42 23.02 -9.07
N SER A 191 14.55 22.47 -8.20
CA SER A 191 13.40 23.20 -7.66
C SER A 191 13.86 24.46 -6.92
N HIS A 192 13.24 25.60 -7.20
CA HIS A 192 13.57 26.85 -6.51
C HIS A 192 13.08 26.82 -5.06
N LYS A 193 13.80 27.49 -4.15
CA LYS A 193 13.32 27.65 -2.76
C LYS A 193 12.30 28.79 -2.72
N ILE A 194 11.28 28.65 -1.87
CA ILE A 194 10.28 29.71 -1.62
C ILE A 194 10.97 31.02 -1.21
N ALA A 195 12.11 30.95 -0.51
CA ALA A 195 12.89 32.13 -0.13
C ALA A 195 13.42 32.94 -1.31
N ASP A 196 13.85 32.28 -2.38
CA ASP A 196 14.42 32.94 -3.55
C ASP A 196 13.31 33.63 -4.36
N ILE A 197 12.17 32.95 -4.51
CA ILE A 197 10.97 33.53 -5.15
C ILE A 197 10.43 34.70 -4.33
N ALA A 198 10.41 34.59 -3.00
CA ALA A 198 9.97 35.68 -2.12
C ALA A 198 10.81 36.96 -2.29
N ARG A 199 12.14 36.80 -2.43
CA ARG A 199 13.07 37.91 -2.68
C ARG A 199 12.85 38.57 -4.04
N GLU A 200 12.64 37.77 -5.09
CA GLU A 200 12.43 38.26 -6.45
C GLU A 200 11.13 39.08 -6.59
N PHE A 201 10.05 38.63 -5.95
CA PHE A 201 8.74 39.28 -6.02
C PHE A 201 8.50 40.32 -4.92
N ASN A 202 9.51 40.61 -4.09
CA ASN A 202 9.42 41.50 -2.94
C ASN A 202 8.26 41.16 -1.98
N VAL A 203 8.00 39.87 -1.76
CA VAL A 203 6.96 39.35 -0.86
C VAL A 203 7.63 38.72 0.36
N SER A 204 7.01 38.85 1.54
CA SER A 204 7.54 38.17 2.74
C SER A 204 7.53 36.65 2.55
N ASN A 205 8.60 35.97 2.98
CA ASN A 205 8.71 34.51 2.88
C ASN A 205 7.54 33.80 3.57
N GLN A 206 7.13 34.27 4.76
CA GLN A 206 5.99 33.73 5.51
C GLN A 206 4.67 33.90 4.76
N THR A 207 4.45 35.06 4.12
CA THR A 207 3.26 35.31 3.31
C THR A 207 3.22 34.39 2.09
N LEU A 208 4.36 34.22 1.41
CA LEU A 208 4.44 33.36 0.22
C LEU A 208 4.27 31.88 0.57
N TYR A 209 4.90 31.41 1.65
CA TYR A 209 4.73 30.04 2.15
C TYR A 209 3.28 29.76 2.56
N SER A 210 2.65 30.69 3.29
CA SER A 210 1.25 30.57 3.69
C SER A 210 0.32 30.54 2.47
N HIS A 211 0.57 31.39 1.46
CA HIS A 211 -0.20 31.40 0.22
C HIS A 211 -0.07 30.08 -0.56
N TRP A 212 1.17 29.57 -0.71
CA TRP A 212 1.43 28.29 -1.36
C TRP A 212 0.70 27.14 -0.63
N LYS A 213 0.88 27.03 0.69
CA LYS A 213 0.36 25.92 1.48
C LYS A 213 -1.16 25.94 1.64
N LYS A 214 -1.76 27.13 1.81
CA LYS A 214 -3.20 27.27 2.12
C LYS A 214 -4.08 27.53 0.90
N LYS A 215 -3.53 28.00 -0.22
CA LYS A 215 -4.31 28.33 -1.42
C LYS A 215 -3.86 27.57 -2.65
N CYS A 216 -2.58 27.64 -3.01
CA CYS A 216 -2.11 27.01 -4.25
C CYS A 216 -2.14 25.47 -4.18
N LEU A 217 -1.67 24.87 -3.07
CA LEU A 217 -1.64 23.42 -2.93
C LEU A 217 -3.05 22.79 -2.89
N PRO A 218 -4.03 23.33 -2.13
CA PRO A 218 -5.41 22.82 -2.18
C PRO A 218 -6.04 22.92 -3.56
N LEU A 219 -5.83 24.05 -4.26
CA LEU A 219 -6.35 24.24 -5.61
C LEU A 219 -5.76 23.25 -6.61
N LEU A 220 -4.45 23.00 -6.57
CA LEU A 220 -3.79 21.98 -7.40
C LEU A 220 -4.30 20.57 -7.09
N LYS A 221 -4.61 20.28 -5.81
CA LYS A 221 -5.19 19.00 -5.42
C LYS A 221 -6.60 18.83 -5.98
N GLU A 222 -7.43 19.86 -5.92
CA GLU A 222 -8.79 19.85 -6.47
C GLU A 222 -8.77 19.65 -8.00
N ILE A 223 -7.93 20.40 -8.70
CA ILE A 223 -7.69 20.22 -10.15
C ILE A 223 -7.22 18.80 -10.45
N GLY A 224 -6.27 18.27 -9.67
CA GLY A 224 -5.77 16.91 -9.84
C GLY A 224 -6.84 15.83 -9.61
N VAL A 225 -7.81 16.06 -8.72
CA VAL A 225 -8.94 15.16 -8.50
C VAL A 225 -9.92 15.24 -9.67
N ASN A 226 -10.28 16.44 -10.12
CA ASN A 226 -11.22 16.63 -11.23
C ASN A 226 -10.67 16.03 -12.54
N LEU A 227 -9.40 16.31 -12.86
CA LEU A 227 -8.73 15.72 -14.02
C LEU A 227 -8.66 14.19 -13.97
N ARG A 228 -8.72 13.58 -12.78
CA ARG A 228 -8.69 12.12 -12.61
C ARG A 228 -10.04 11.46 -12.87
N ILE A 229 -11.13 12.20 -12.74
CA ILE A 229 -12.51 11.72 -12.90
C ILE A 229 -12.97 11.85 -14.36
N ASP A 230 -12.38 12.78 -15.13
CA ASP A 230 -12.57 12.97 -16.57
C ASP A 230 -11.69 12.03 -17.44
#